data_AF-A0A959NKF3-F1
#
_entry.id   AF-A0A959NKF3-F1
#
_cell.length_a   1.000
_cell.length_b   1.000
_cell.length_c   1.000
_cell.angle_alpha   90.00
_cell.angle_beta   90.00
_cell.angle_gamma   90.00
#
_symmetry.space_group_name_H-M   'P 1'
#
loop_
_entity.id
_entity.type
_entity.pdbx_description
1 polymer ?
#
loop_
_entity_poly.entity_id
_entity_poly.type
_entity_poly.pdbx_seq_one_letter_code
_entity_poly.pdbx_strand_id
1 'polypeptide(L)'
;MPQQNYEEYWKLTVEYTDIHGDNFRGTLQLIVDFIDQHSEREFSTELYRDLQNIVNQNYPKTDMGSVRKSINQFVKLGFINYHLESYHPNTKDFFDARTNNLIIKKKKKIVYSNA
;
A
#
# COMPACT_ATOMS: atom_id res chain seq x y z
N MET A 1 -6.90 18.94 25.07
CA MET A 1 -6.12 18.24 24.02
C MET A 1 -7.13 17.68 23.04
N PRO A 2 -7.26 18.16 21.79
CA PRO A 2 -8.28 17.61 20.90
C PRO A 2 -7.79 16.24 20.45
N GLN A 3 -8.35 15.20 21.08
CA GLN A 3 -8.40 13.83 20.59
C GLN A 3 -9.34 13.81 19.37
N GLN A 4 -9.05 14.61 18.34
CA GLN A 4 -9.84 14.69 17.13
C GLN A 4 -9.33 13.66 16.14
N ASN A 5 -10.00 12.51 16.17
CA ASN A 5 -10.40 11.73 15.02
C ASN A 5 -9.32 11.44 13.96
N TYR A 6 -8.17 10.91 14.39
CA TYR A 6 -7.27 10.20 13.47
C TYR A 6 -8.06 9.12 12.68
N GLU A 7 -9.04 8.45 13.30
CA GLU A 7 -9.94 7.52 12.61
C GLU A 7 -10.83 8.18 11.53
N GLU A 8 -11.31 9.42 11.70
CA GLU A 8 -12.06 10.11 10.63
C GLU A 8 -11.14 10.62 9.52
N TYR A 9 -9.94 11.10 9.87
CA TYR A 9 -8.94 11.51 8.89
C TYR A 9 -8.53 10.34 7.99
N TRP A 10 -8.38 9.14 8.57
CA TRP A 10 -8.14 7.91 7.83
C TRP A 10 -9.35 7.49 6.97
N LYS A 11 -10.60 7.64 7.45
CA LYS A 11 -11.80 7.38 6.63
C LYS A 11 -11.85 8.21 5.34
N LEU A 12 -11.35 9.46 5.38
CA LEU A 12 -11.38 10.40 4.25
C LEU A 12 -10.22 10.22 3.27
N THR A 13 -9.08 9.66 3.70
CA THR A 13 -7.86 9.51 2.86
C THR A 13 -7.71 8.14 2.20
N VAL A 14 -8.59 7.17 2.47
CA VAL A 14 -8.51 5.88 1.78
C VAL A 14 -9.16 6.00 0.39
N GLU A 15 -8.32 6.14 -0.64
CA GLU A 15 -8.70 6.05 -2.08
C GLU A 15 -9.53 4.78 -2.38
N TYR A 16 -9.35 3.73 -1.58
CA TYR A 16 -10.15 2.51 -1.61
C TYR A 16 -11.22 2.55 -0.51
N THR A 17 -12.39 3.09 -0.82
CA THR A 17 -13.60 2.85 -0.01
C THR A 17 -13.91 1.35 0.07
N ASP A 18 -13.39 0.57 -0.89
CA ASP A 18 -13.35 -0.88 -0.88
C ASP A 18 -11.92 -1.41 -0.66
N ILE A 19 -11.50 -1.40 0.60
CA ILE A 19 -10.26 -2.05 1.08
C ILE A 19 -10.25 -3.58 0.88
N HIS A 20 -11.40 -4.15 0.51
CA HIS A 20 -11.57 -5.56 0.15
C HIS A 20 -11.52 -5.76 -1.37
N GLY A 21 -11.53 -4.66 -2.14
CA GLY A 21 -11.53 -4.70 -3.59
C GLY A 21 -10.22 -5.24 -4.13
N ASP A 22 -10.32 -6.04 -5.20
CA ASP A 22 -9.19 -6.69 -5.87
C ASP A 22 -8.10 -5.68 -6.27
N ASN A 23 -8.47 -4.43 -6.54
CA ASN A 23 -7.54 -3.36 -6.87
C ASN A 23 -6.59 -2.99 -5.71
N PHE A 24 -7.04 -2.98 -4.44
CA PHE A 24 -6.19 -2.66 -3.30
C PHE A 24 -5.17 -3.79 -3.06
N ARG A 25 -5.66 -5.03 -2.93
CA ARG A 25 -4.79 -6.20 -2.68
C ARG A 25 -3.86 -6.45 -3.85
N GLY A 26 -4.37 -6.36 -5.07
CA GLY A 26 -3.61 -6.54 -6.28
C GLY A 26 -2.51 -5.51 -6.46
N THR A 27 -2.82 -4.23 -6.25
CA THR A 27 -1.78 -3.17 -6.30
C THR A 27 -0.72 -3.39 -5.23
N LEU A 28 -1.12 -3.72 -3.99
CA LEU A 28 -0.17 -4.00 -2.91
C LEU A 28 0.72 -5.21 -3.24
N GLN A 29 0.14 -6.27 -3.81
CA GLN A 29 0.88 -7.46 -4.23
C GLN A 29 1.92 -7.11 -5.29
N LEU A 30 1.55 -6.33 -6.32
CA LEU A 30 2.51 -5.88 -7.34
C LEU A 30 3.66 -5.09 -6.75
N ILE A 31 3.39 -4.20 -5.79
CA ILE A 31 4.46 -3.41 -5.15
C ILE A 31 5.38 -4.33 -4.33
N VAL A 32 4.82 -5.28 -3.57
CA VAL A 32 5.60 -6.23 -2.78
C VAL A 32 6.48 -7.11 -3.68
N ASP A 33 5.91 -7.65 -4.76
CA ASP A 33 6.65 -8.50 -5.71
C ASP A 33 7.75 -7.70 -6.41
N PHE A 34 7.47 -6.44 -6.75
CA PHE A 34 8.47 -5.54 -7.33
C PHE A 34 9.64 -5.29 -6.37
N ILE A 35 9.37 -5.07 -5.08
CA ILE A 35 10.40 -4.93 -4.05
C ILE A 35 11.22 -6.21 -3.92
N ASP A 36 10.56 -7.38 -3.83
CA ASP A 36 11.25 -8.68 -3.73
C ASP A 36 12.19 -8.90 -4.93
N GLN A 37 11.75 -8.56 -6.15
CA GLN A 37 12.53 -8.69 -7.40
C GLN A 37 13.69 -7.69 -7.53
N HIS A 38 13.63 -6.54 -6.84
CA HIS A 38 14.61 -5.46 -6.95
C HIS A 38 15.32 -5.17 -5.60
N SER A 39 15.30 -6.13 -4.68
CA SER A 39 15.82 -5.97 -3.31
C SER A 39 17.30 -5.59 -3.22
N GLU A 40 18.09 -5.83 -4.27
CA GLU A 40 19.50 -5.45 -4.36
C GLU A 40 19.74 -4.07 -4.99
N ARG A 41 18.68 -3.39 -5.48
CA ARG A 41 18.80 -2.08 -6.13
C ARG A 41 18.42 -0.96 -5.18
N GLU A 42 19.23 0.09 -5.16
CA GLU A 42 18.87 1.33 -4.48
C GLU A 42 17.70 2.04 -5.20
N PHE A 43 16.91 2.76 -4.41
CA PHE A 43 15.82 3.55 -4.94
C PHE A 43 16.32 4.58 -5.96
N SER A 44 15.64 4.65 -7.10
CA SER A 44 15.88 5.66 -8.12
C SER A 44 14.56 6.12 -8.74
N THR A 45 14.58 7.31 -9.33
CA THR A 45 13.42 7.85 -10.07
C THR A 45 13.02 6.94 -11.23
N GLU A 46 13.99 6.25 -11.85
CA GLU A 46 13.74 5.28 -12.92
C GLU A 46 13.03 4.04 -12.38
N LEU A 47 13.54 3.45 -11.30
CA LEU A 47 12.92 2.30 -10.64
C LEU A 47 11.48 2.62 -10.20
N TYR A 48 11.26 3.80 -9.64
CA TYR A 48 9.92 4.24 -9.25
C TYR A 48 9.00 4.49 -10.46
N ARG A 49 9.55 4.92 -11.60
CA ARG A 49 8.79 5.06 -12.85
C ARG A 49 8.39 3.70 -13.41
N ASP A 50 9.26 2.70 -13.30
CA ASP A 50 8.97 1.33 -13.74
C ASP A 50 7.85 0.72 -12.91
N LEU A 51 7.89 0.88 -11.58
CA LEU A 51 6.79 0.47 -10.71
C LEU A 51 5.47 1.16 -11.10
N GLN A 52 5.50 2.49 -11.33
CA GLN A 52 4.30 3.22 -11.78
C GLN A 52 3.74 2.66 -13.09
N ASN A 53 4.61 2.33 -14.05
CA ASN A 53 4.18 1.74 -15.32
C ASN A 53 3.54 0.36 -15.11
N ILE A 54 4.16 -0.51 -14.30
CA ILE A 54 3.64 -1.84 -13.97
C ILE A 54 2.28 -1.75 -13.29
N VAL A 55 2.15 -0.87 -12.29
CA VAL A 55 0.87 -0.66 -11.60
C VAL A 55 -0.19 -0.16 -12.57
N ASN A 56 0.13 0.81 -13.44
CA ASN A 56 -0.84 1.34 -14.39
C ASN A 56 -1.24 0.33 -15.49
N GLN A 57 -0.34 -0.58 -15.86
CA GLN A 57 -0.66 -1.64 -16.83
C GLN A 57 -1.65 -2.67 -16.28
N ASN A 58 -1.57 -2.98 -14.98
CA ASN A 58 -2.40 -4.00 -14.33
C ASN A 58 -3.67 -3.41 -13.68
N TYR A 59 -3.55 -2.20 -13.12
CA TYR A 59 -4.63 -1.45 -12.50
C TYR A 59 -4.68 -0.03 -13.06
N PRO A 60 -5.15 0.14 -14.31
CA PRO A 60 -5.15 1.43 -14.99
C PRO A 60 -5.87 2.52 -14.19
N LYS A 61 -5.26 3.70 -14.15
CA LYS A 61 -5.85 4.91 -13.58
C LYS A 61 -6.01 5.97 -14.66
N THR A 62 -6.78 7.01 -14.36
CA THR A 62 -7.06 8.12 -15.28
C THR A 62 -5.80 8.86 -15.73
N ASP A 63 -4.79 8.93 -14.87
CA ASP A 63 -3.53 9.62 -15.12
C ASP A 63 -2.39 9.06 -14.23
N MET A 64 -1.14 9.31 -14.61
CA MET A 64 0.04 8.84 -13.85
C MET A 64 0.18 9.51 -12.48
N GLY A 65 -0.38 10.70 -12.27
CA GLY A 65 -0.48 11.33 -10.96
C GLY A 65 -1.37 10.54 -10.01
N SER A 66 -2.46 9.94 -10.52
CA SER A 66 -3.34 9.03 -9.78
C SER A 66 -2.65 7.69 -9.48
N VAL A 67 -1.85 7.15 -10.40
CA VAL A 67 -0.99 5.98 -10.13
C VAL A 67 0.02 6.24 -9.02
N ARG A 68 0.70 7.38 -9.05
CA ARG A 68 1.64 7.78 -8.01
C ARG A 68 0.95 7.89 -6.64
N LYS A 69 -0.26 8.46 -6.60
CA LYS A 69 -1.07 8.58 -5.38
C LYS A 69 -1.42 7.20 -4.82
N SER A 70 -1.80 6.24 -5.67
CA SER A 70 -2.16 4.89 -5.24
C SER A 70 -0.98 4.15 -4.61
N ILE A 71 0.23 4.26 -5.19
CA ILE A 71 1.45 3.68 -4.60
C ILE A 71 1.77 4.34 -3.25
N ASN A 72 1.77 5.68 -3.22
CA ASN A 72 2.07 6.45 -2.01
C ASN A 72 1.07 6.19 -0.87
N GLN A 73 -0.15 5.77 -1.19
CA GLN A 73 -1.13 5.38 -0.19
C GLN A 73 -0.63 4.20 0.66
N PHE A 74 0.05 3.22 0.07
CA PHE A 74 0.58 2.08 0.82
C PHE A 74 1.78 2.43 1.70
N VAL A 75 2.56 3.44 1.31
CA VAL A 75 3.60 4.03 2.15
C VAL A 75 2.97 4.73 3.36
N LYS A 76 1.95 5.57 3.12
CA LYS A 76 1.23 6.27 4.19
C LYS A 76 0.54 5.32 5.16
N LEU A 77 -0.07 4.25 4.64
CA LEU A 77 -0.73 3.23 5.45
C LEU A 77 0.26 2.31 6.18
N GLY A 78 1.57 2.44 5.94
CA GLY A 78 2.59 1.66 6.62
C GLY A 78 2.76 0.23 6.10
N PHE A 79 2.16 -0.12 4.97
CA PHE A 79 2.39 -1.43 4.33
C PHE A 79 3.76 -1.49 3.64
N ILE A 80 4.18 -0.38 3.05
CA ILE A 80 5.43 -0.25 2.28
C ILE A 80 6.31 0.77 2.99
N ASN A 81 7.60 0.47 3.12
CA ASN A 81 8.56 1.37 3.74
C ASN A 81 9.00 2.47 2.76
N TYR A 82 9.58 3.54 3.30
CA TYR A 82 10.04 4.67 2.52
C TYR A 82 10.99 4.22 1.41
N HIS A 83 10.98 4.93 0.27
CA HIS A 83 11.81 4.62 -0.90
C HIS A 83 11.71 3.17 -1.42
N LEU A 84 10.61 2.45 -1.14
CA LEU A 84 10.44 1.05 -1.55
C LEU A 84 11.55 0.12 -1.02
N GLU A 85 12.24 0.50 0.06
CA GLU A 85 13.35 -0.29 0.60
C GLU A 85 12.92 -1.68 1.09
N SER A 86 11.68 -1.78 1.58
CA SER A 86 11.07 -3.00 2.07
C SER A 86 9.57 -2.80 2.32
N TYR A 87 8.90 -3.79 2.89
CA TYR A 87 7.52 -3.72 3.32
C TYR A 87 7.37 -4.20 4.77
N HIS A 88 6.27 -3.84 5.40
CA HIS A 88 5.99 -4.24 6.77
C HIS A 88 5.93 -5.78 6.89
N PRO A 89 6.54 -6.42 7.91
CA PRO A 89 6.58 -7.89 8.03
C PRO A 89 5.21 -8.58 7.98
N ASN A 90 4.20 -7.99 8.64
CA ASN A 90 2.81 -8.49 8.59
C ASN A 90 2.10 -8.28 7.23
N THR A 91 2.73 -7.71 6.21
CA THR A 91 2.11 -7.53 4.88
C THR A 91 1.83 -8.87 4.21
N LYS A 92 2.71 -9.88 4.36
CA LYS A 92 2.44 -11.24 3.86
C LYS A 92 1.29 -11.91 4.63
N ASP A 93 1.25 -11.76 5.96
CA ASP A 93 0.10 -12.19 6.79
C ASP A 93 -1.23 -11.55 6.36
N PHE A 94 -1.20 -10.31 5.86
CA PHE A 94 -2.38 -9.64 5.34
C PHE A 94 -2.86 -10.31 4.04
N PHE A 95 -1.96 -10.80 3.20
CA PHE A 95 -2.31 -11.60 2.02
C PHE A 95 -2.88 -12.99 2.38
N ASP A 96 -2.48 -13.57 3.50
CA ASP A 96 -3.01 -14.88 3.92
C ASP A 96 -4.39 -14.80 4.61
N ALA A 97 -4.81 -13.60 5.02
CA ALA A 97 -6.08 -13.40 5.70
C ALA A 97 -7.28 -13.66 4.78
N ARG A 98 -8.05 -14.72 5.07
CA ARG A 98 -9.21 -15.18 4.26
C ARG A 98 -10.57 -14.63 4.67
N THR A 99 -10.67 -13.99 5.84
CA THR A 99 -11.94 -13.43 6.35
C THR A 99 -11.80 -11.94 6.58
N ASN A 100 -12.90 -11.21 6.39
CA ASN A 100 -12.92 -9.75 6.58
C ASN A 100 -12.44 -9.33 7.98
N ASN A 101 -12.83 -10.08 9.01
CA ASN A 101 -12.38 -9.84 10.38
C ASN A 101 -10.86 -9.98 10.53
N LEU A 102 -10.25 -10.99 9.91
CA LEU A 102 -8.81 -11.18 9.94
C LEU A 102 -8.09 -10.09 9.13
N ILE A 103 -8.61 -9.73 7.96
CA ILE A 103 -8.07 -8.65 7.11
C ILE A 103 -8.05 -7.34 7.90
N ILE A 104 -9.16 -6.96 8.53
CA ILE A 104 -9.27 -5.74 9.35
C ILE A 104 -8.29 -5.80 10.51
N LYS A 105 -8.21 -6.94 11.23
CA LYS A 105 -7.29 -7.11 12.35
C LYS A 105 -5.83 -6.96 11.93
N LYS A 106 -5.42 -7.60 10.81
CA LYS A 106 -4.05 -7.52 10.29
C LYS A 106 -3.71 -6.12 9.80
N LYS A 107 -4.62 -5.45 9.10
CA LYS A 107 -4.47 -4.05 8.71
C LYS A 107 -4.27 -3.15 9.92
N LYS A 108 -5.12 -3.25 10.95
CA LYS A 108 -4.96 -2.48 12.18
C LYS A 108 -3.57 -2.70 12.79
N LYS A 109 -3.12 -3.96 12.87
CA LYS A 109 -1.78 -4.28 13.39
C LYS A 109 -0.66 -3.55 12.64
N ILE A 110 -0.74 -3.45 11.31
CA ILE A 110 0.24 -2.75 10.46
C ILE A 110 0.16 -1.22 10.64
N VAL A 111 -1.05 -0.67 10.62
CA VAL A 111 -1.24 0.79 10.71
C VAL A 111 -0.82 1.33 12.08
N TYR A 112 -1.17 0.63 13.16
CA TYR A 112 -0.85 1.08 14.53
C TYR A 112 0.54 0.69 15.00
N SER A 113 1.27 -0.20 14.31
CA SER A 113 2.67 -0.50 14.66
C SER A 113 3.64 0.61 14.26
N ASN A 114 3.22 1.51 13.36
CA ASN A 114 4.03 2.61 12.83
C ASN A 114 3.58 3.98 13.39
N ALA A 115 2.67 4.00 14.37
CA ALA A 115 2.04 5.19 14.95
C ALA A 115 2.72 5.66 16.24
#